data_AF-A0A7S0IEQ3-F1
#
_entry.id   AF-A0A7S0IEQ3-F1
#
_cell.length_a   1.000
_cell.length_b   1.000
_cell.length_c   1.000
_cell.angle_alpha   90.00
_cell.angle_beta   90.00
_cell.angle_gamma   90.00
#
_symmetry.space_group_name_H-M   'P 1'
#
loop_
_entity.id
_entity.type
_entity.pdbx_description
1 polymer ?
#
loop_
_entity_poly.entity_id
_entity_poly.type
_entity_poly.pdbx_seq_one_letter_code
_entity_poly.pdbx_strand_id
1 'polypeptide(L)'
;MSPQGAASKAWHGLHPMLRAGLTSGTIMAGGDLLCQTIQLQYQPAVAGTAENEKVEKPKKREERSAPASTSGAHWMSAAVREKLRLADYDLVRTARFFGVGMTLHGPFFNKTLGILEKVVGPATTVQAAAKKVALGHFFLFPSYTALFYGWLSVFEGKGLEGGVQKFTDTWWDIFVAGSAFWPAANMVNFMYCPPMYRVLYLNVAGLYWNAFLSYQNVRATAMEAIIKQE
;
A
#
# COMPACT_ATOMS: atom_id res chain seq x y z
N MET A 1 -0.13 -39.36 -0.92
CA MET A 1 0.46 -38.09 -0.43
C MET A 1 -0.69 -37.16 -0.07
N SER A 2 -0.72 -36.58 1.14
CA SER A 2 -1.79 -35.67 1.53
C SER A 2 -1.72 -34.36 0.71
N PRO A 3 -2.86 -33.72 0.38
CA PRO A 3 -2.88 -32.47 -0.39
C PRO A 3 -2.01 -31.36 0.21
N GLN A 4 -1.92 -31.32 1.55
CA GLN A 4 -1.09 -30.36 2.29
C GLN A 4 0.41 -30.55 2.03
N GLY A 5 0.87 -31.79 1.87
CA GLY A 5 2.28 -32.10 1.59
C GLY A 5 2.71 -31.73 0.17
N ALA A 6 1.79 -31.79 -0.80
CA ALA A 6 2.06 -31.38 -2.18
C ALA A 6 2.15 -29.85 -2.31
N ALA A 7 1.24 -29.11 -1.67
CA ALA A 7 1.25 -27.65 -1.66
C ALA A 7 2.49 -27.07 -0.96
N SER A 8 2.88 -27.65 0.19
CA SER A 8 4.09 -27.26 0.90
C SER A 8 5.35 -27.47 0.04
N LYS A 9 5.49 -28.63 -0.62
CA LYS A 9 6.62 -28.88 -1.53
C LYS A 9 6.65 -27.91 -2.71
N ALA A 10 5.49 -27.63 -3.32
CA ALA A 10 5.39 -26.67 -4.42
C ALA A 10 5.80 -25.24 -3.98
N TRP A 11 5.36 -24.81 -2.79
CA TRP A 11 5.75 -23.52 -2.22
C TRP A 11 7.25 -23.43 -1.96
N HIS A 12 7.84 -24.44 -1.33
CA HIS A 12 9.27 -24.47 -1.02
C HIS A 12 10.16 -24.63 -2.26
N GLY A 13 9.65 -25.27 -3.33
CA GLY A 13 10.34 -25.40 -4.62
C GLY A 13 10.38 -24.10 -5.45
N LEU A 14 9.58 -23.10 -5.08
CA LEU A 14 9.54 -21.83 -5.77
C LEU A 14 10.79 -20.98 -5.47
N HIS A 15 11.29 -20.24 -6.46
CA HIS A 15 12.44 -19.36 -6.27
C HIS A 15 12.16 -18.34 -5.13
N PRO A 16 13.11 -18.08 -4.21
CA PRO A 16 12.86 -17.23 -3.03
C PRO A 16 12.31 -15.85 -3.36
N MET A 17 12.77 -15.24 -4.47
CA MET A 17 12.26 -13.93 -4.92
C MET A 17 10.82 -13.99 -5.42
N LEU A 18 10.40 -15.10 -6.00
CA LEU A 18 9.02 -15.27 -6.46
C LEU A 18 8.07 -15.45 -5.27
N ARG A 19 8.49 -16.20 -4.25
CA ARG A 19 7.74 -16.30 -2.98
C ARG A 19 7.59 -14.93 -2.33
N ALA A 20 8.69 -14.19 -2.23
CA ALA A 20 8.70 -12.85 -1.69
C ALA A 20 7.79 -11.88 -2.47
N GLY A 21 7.80 -11.97 -3.80
CA GLY A 21 6.88 -11.23 -4.65
C GLY A 21 5.43 -11.59 -4.37
N LEU A 22 5.08 -12.88 -4.37
CA LEU A 22 3.70 -13.33 -4.13
C LEU A 22 3.17 -12.91 -2.75
N THR A 23 3.97 -13.05 -1.69
CA THR A 23 3.57 -12.61 -0.35
C THR A 23 3.38 -11.10 -0.29
N SER A 24 4.32 -10.33 -0.85
CA SER A 24 4.26 -8.87 -0.85
C SER A 24 3.10 -8.35 -1.70
N GLY A 25 2.87 -8.92 -2.88
CA GLY A 25 1.73 -8.61 -3.74
C GLY A 25 0.40 -8.82 -3.01
N THR A 26 0.24 -9.98 -2.35
CA THR A 26 -0.98 -10.29 -1.61
C THR A 26 -1.21 -9.32 -0.45
N ILE A 27 -0.15 -8.97 0.29
CA ILE A 27 -0.27 -8.04 1.42
C ILE A 27 -0.57 -6.62 0.93
N MET A 28 0.08 -6.17 -0.15
CA MET A 28 -0.20 -4.85 -0.74
C MET A 28 -1.63 -4.75 -1.28
N ALA A 29 -2.14 -5.81 -1.91
CA ALA A 29 -3.53 -5.88 -2.34
C ALA A 29 -4.50 -5.81 -1.15
N GLY A 30 -4.25 -6.59 -0.10
CA GLY A 30 -5.06 -6.56 1.13
C GLY A 30 -5.01 -5.20 1.83
N GLY A 31 -3.85 -4.56 1.86
CA GLY A 31 -3.67 -3.22 2.40
C GLY A 31 -4.41 -2.14 1.60
N ASP A 32 -4.41 -2.25 0.27
CA ASP A 32 -5.19 -1.35 -0.57
C ASP A 32 -6.70 -1.51 -0.32
N LEU A 33 -7.20 -2.75 -0.21
CA LEU A 33 -8.59 -3.00 0.17
C LEU A 33 -8.93 -2.39 1.53
N LEU A 34 -8.05 -2.53 2.54
CA LEU A 34 -8.24 -1.89 3.84
C LEU A 34 -8.32 -0.36 3.71
N CYS A 35 -7.44 0.25 2.94
CA CYS A 35 -7.47 1.68 2.68
C CYS A 35 -8.77 2.12 2.02
N GLN A 36 -9.26 1.36 1.05
CA GLN A 36 -10.55 1.62 0.39
C GLN A 36 -11.71 1.49 1.39
N THR A 37 -11.70 0.48 2.27
CA THR A 37 -12.70 0.33 3.33
C THR A 37 -12.71 1.55 4.26
N ILE A 38 -11.54 2.03 4.69
CA ILE A 38 -11.43 3.24 5.52
C ILE A 38 -12.01 4.44 4.76
N GLN A 39 -11.67 4.60 3.47
CA GLN A 39 -12.19 5.71 2.66
C GLN A 39 -13.72 5.65 2.55
N LEU A 40 -14.30 4.49 2.25
CA LEU A 40 -15.74 4.29 2.14
C LEU A 40 -16.48 4.51 3.46
N GLN A 41 -15.86 4.20 4.60
CA GLN A 41 -16.46 4.42 5.92
C GLN A 41 -16.52 5.90 6.30
N TYR A 42 -15.50 6.68 5.95
CA TYR A 42 -15.38 8.07 6.39
C TYR A 42 -15.81 9.12 5.34
N GLN A 43 -15.81 8.81 4.04
CA GLN A 43 -16.37 9.70 3.00
C GLN A 43 -17.84 10.12 3.22
N PRO A 44 -18.78 9.24 3.63
CA PRO A 44 -20.17 9.67 3.87
C PRO A 44 -20.29 10.68 5.03
N ALA A 45 -19.38 10.66 6.01
CA ALA A 45 -19.37 11.65 7.09
C ALA A 45 -18.94 13.05 6.61
N VAL A 46 -18.08 13.13 5.58
CA VAL A 46 -17.63 14.40 4.96
C VAL A 46 -18.64 14.90 3.93
N ALA A 47 -19.31 13.98 3.22
CA ALA A 47 -20.40 14.33 2.31
C ALA A 47 -21.61 14.89 3.07
N GLY A 48 -21.94 14.36 4.25
CA GLY A 48 -23.02 14.87 5.09
C GLY A 48 -22.81 16.28 5.65
N THR A 49 -21.56 16.70 5.88
CA THR A 49 -21.23 18.11 6.21
C THR A 49 -21.28 19.03 4.98
N ALA A 50 -20.96 18.52 3.79
CA ALA A 50 -21.03 19.28 2.54
C ALA A 50 -22.46 19.36 1.95
N GLU A 51 -23.32 18.35 2.17
CA GLU A 51 -24.71 18.32 1.66
C GLU A 51 -25.66 19.24 2.44
N ASN A 52 -25.36 19.58 3.70
CA ASN A 52 -26.13 20.58 4.45
C ASN A 52 -26.04 22.01 3.87
N GLU A 53 -25.14 22.25 2.91
CA GLU A 53 -25.04 23.51 2.18
C GLU A 53 -25.80 23.50 0.84
N LYS A 54 -26.26 22.33 0.36
CA LYS A 54 -26.93 22.21 -0.94
C LYS A 54 -28.36 21.69 -0.81
N VAL A 55 -29.20 22.43 -0.09
CA VAL A 55 -30.65 22.37 -0.34
C VAL A 55 -31.04 23.54 -1.24
N GLU A 56 -30.91 23.35 -2.57
CA GLU A 56 -32.00 23.73 -3.48
C GLU A 56 -31.96 23.00 -4.84
N LYS A 57 -33.11 22.38 -5.13
CA LYS A 57 -33.67 21.83 -6.37
C LYS A 57 -33.34 20.39 -6.81
N PRO A 58 -34.39 19.54 -6.99
CA PRO A 58 -34.24 18.20 -7.50
C PRO A 58 -34.07 18.25 -9.01
N LYS A 59 -32.96 17.71 -9.54
CA LYS A 59 -32.80 17.46 -10.96
C LYS A 59 -32.64 15.97 -11.19
N LYS A 60 -33.58 15.44 -11.98
CA LYS A 60 -33.74 14.06 -12.45
C LYS A 60 -32.43 13.25 -12.47
N ARG A 61 -32.51 12.05 -11.88
CA ARG A 61 -31.59 10.93 -12.00
C ARG A 61 -31.28 10.64 -13.47
N GLU A 62 -30.24 11.29 -14.01
CA GLU A 62 -29.58 10.88 -15.23
C GLU A 62 -28.69 9.68 -14.88
N GLU A 63 -28.95 8.58 -15.58
CA GLU A 63 -28.12 7.38 -15.60
C GLU A 63 -26.68 7.77 -15.94
N ARG A 64 -25.83 7.86 -14.92
CA ARG A 64 -24.39 7.87 -15.13
C ARG A 64 -24.00 6.45 -15.53
N SER A 65 -23.89 6.26 -16.83
CA SER A 65 -23.24 5.11 -17.45
C SER A 65 -21.90 4.88 -16.75
N ALA A 66 -21.80 3.74 -16.06
CA ALA A 66 -20.56 3.28 -15.46
C ALA A 66 -19.52 3.15 -16.59
N PRO A 67 -18.29 3.67 -16.43
CA PRO A 67 -17.24 3.43 -17.39
C PRO A 67 -16.98 1.92 -17.47
N ALA A 68 -17.17 1.38 -18.67
CA ALA A 68 -16.91 0.00 -19.01
C ALA A 68 -15.43 -0.35 -18.75
N SER A 69 -15.14 -0.89 -17.57
CA SER A 69 -13.86 -1.52 -17.23
C SER A 69 -13.97 -2.42 -15.97
N THR A 70 -15.16 -2.91 -15.64
CA THR A 70 -15.39 -3.92 -14.57
C THR A 70 -15.47 -5.33 -15.15
N SER A 71 -14.55 -5.67 -16.07
CA SER A 71 -14.44 -7.02 -16.63
C SER A 71 -13.39 -7.86 -15.88
N GLY A 72 -13.37 -7.82 -14.55
CA GLY A 72 -12.46 -8.62 -13.72
C GLY A 72 -13.14 -9.77 -12.97
N ALA A 73 -14.48 -9.77 -12.86
CA ALA A 73 -15.22 -10.60 -11.93
C ALA A 73 -16.48 -11.26 -12.52
N HIS A 74 -16.54 -11.46 -13.84
CA HIS A 74 -17.71 -12.08 -14.50
C HIS A 74 -17.99 -13.51 -14.00
N TRP A 75 -16.96 -14.21 -13.51
CA TRP A 75 -17.09 -15.56 -12.97
C TRP A 75 -17.86 -15.64 -11.63
N MET A 76 -18.07 -14.51 -10.94
CA MET A 76 -18.87 -14.44 -9.70
C MET A 76 -20.31 -14.04 -10.02
N SER A 77 -21.28 -14.71 -9.37
CA SER A 77 -22.70 -14.37 -9.52
C SER A 77 -22.98 -12.93 -9.06
N ALA A 78 -23.98 -12.29 -9.66
CA ALA A 78 -24.38 -10.93 -9.29
C ALA A 78 -24.73 -10.82 -7.79
N ALA A 79 -25.41 -11.83 -7.24
CA ALA A 79 -25.77 -11.90 -5.82
C ALA A 79 -24.55 -11.95 -4.88
N VAL A 80 -23.46 -12.64 -5.27
CA VAL A 80 -22.22 -12.65 -4.49
C VAL A 80 -21.51 -11.30 -4.55
N ARG A 81 -21.50 -10.66 -5.73
CA ARG A 81 -20.94 -9.32 -5.91
C ARG A 81 -21.67 -8.26 -5.08
N GLU A 82 -23.00 -8.35 -5.00
CA GLU A 82 -23.84 -7.46 -4.21
C GLU A 82 -23.64 -7.68 -2.70
N LYS A 83 -23.66 -8.93 -2.23
CA LYS A 83 -23.40 -9.25 -0.81
C LYS A 83 -22.02 -8.82 -0.33
N LEU A 84 -21.01 -8.93 -1.19
CA LEU A 84 -19.64 -8.51 -0.90
C LEU A 84 -19.39 -7.02 -1.18
N ARG A 85 -20.40 -6.29 -1.68
CA ARG A 85 -20.32 -4.88 -2.08
C ARG A 85 -19.13 -4.58 -3.00
N LEU A 86 -18.79 -5.52 -3.89
CA LEU A 86 -17.60 -5.42 -4.74
C LEU A 86 -17.64 -4.24 -5.72
N ALA A 87 -18.83 -3.70 -6.00
CA ALA A 87 -19.00 -2.49 -6.82
C ALA A 87 -18.47 -1.22 -6.14
N ASP A 88 -18.35 -1.22 -4.81
CA ASP A 88 -17.86 -0.06 -4.04
C ASP A 88 -16.31 0.00 -4.04
N TYR A 89 -15.62 -1.07 -4.47
CA TYR A 89 -14.16 -1.19 -4.47
C TYR A 89 -13.55 -1.05 -5.87
N ASP A 90 -12.45 -0.30 -5.96
CA ASP A 90 -11.59 -0.24 -7.14
C ASP A 90 -10.63 -1.45 -7.16
N LEU A 91 -11.14 -2.56 -7.69
CA LEU A 91 -10.37 -3.81 -7.84
C LEU A 91 -9.23 -3.69 -8.85
N VAL A 92 -9.32 -2.76 -9.81
CA VAL A 92 -8.25 -2.54 -10.79
C VAL A 92 -7.07 -1.89 -10.09
N ARG A 93 -7.30 -0.89 -9.22
CA ARG A 93 -6.28 -0.33 -8.34
C ARG A 93 -5.68 -1.41 -7.44
N THR A 94 -6.48 -2.25 -6.81
CA THR A 94 -5.97 -3.37 -5.99
C THR A 94 -5.08 -4.32 -6.80
N ALA A 95 -5.44 -4.64 -8.04
CA ALA A 95 -4.62 -5.45 -8.94
C ALA A 95 -3.28 -4.76 -9.30
N ARG A 96 -3.25 -3.44 -9.46
CA ARG A 96 -2.00 -2.69 -9.64
C ARG A 96 -1.10 -2.78 -8.41
N PHE A 97 -1.66 -2.60 -7.21
CA PHE A 97 -0.91 -2.75 -5.94
C PHE A 97 -0.37 -4.17 -5.76
N PHE A 98 -1.14 -5.19 -6.15
CA PHE A 98 -0.65 -6.57 -6.23
C PHE A 98 0.56 -6.70 -7.17
N GLY A 99 0.44 -6.16 -8.38
CA GLY A 99 1.51 -6.16 -9.38
C GLY A 99 2.78 -5.47 -8.90
N VAL A 100 2.65 -4.30 -8.27
CA VAL A 100 3.78 -3.59 -7.64
C VAL A 100 4.40 -4.43 -6.53
N GLY A 101 3.60 -5.05 -5.67
CA GLY A 101 4.12 -5.89 -4.60
C GLY A 101 4.89 -7.10 -5.10
N MET A 102 4.38 -7.72 -6.18
CA MET A 102 4.99 -8.88 -6.82
C MET A 102 6.32 -8.55 -7.52
N THR A 103 6.35 -7.46 -8.27
CA THR A 103 7.45 -7.17 -9.20
C THR A 103 8.50 -6.24 -8.64
N LEU A 104 8.12 -5.35 -7.71
CA LEU A 104 9.01 -4.37 -7.10
C LEU A 104 9.23 -4.64 -5.61
N HIS A 105 8.18 -4.60 -4.78
CA HIS A 105 8.31 -4.56 -3.32
C HIS A 105 9.05 -5.80 -2.77
N GLY A 106 8.55 -6.99 -3.12
CA GLY A 106 9.12 -8.25 -2.64
C GLY A 106 10.60 -8.41 -3.02
N PRO A 107 10.96 -8.33 -4.31
CA PRO A 107 12.35 -8.40 -4.76
C PRO A 107 13.25 -7.31 -4.16
N PHE A 108 12.76 -6.06 -4.09
CA PHE A 108 13.51 -4.93 -3.56
C PHE A 108 13.93 -5.18 -2.11
N PHE A 109 12.97 -5.42 -1.21
CA PHE A 109 13.27 -5.57 0.22
C PHE A 109 14.03 -6.85 0.54
N ASN A 110 13.82 -7.95 -0.19
CA ASN A 110 14.65 -9.15 -0.01
C ASN A 110 16.11 -8.88 -0.36
N LYS A 111 16.35 -8.18 -1.46
CA LYS A 111 17.72 -7.88 -1.91
C LYS A 111 18.38 -6.83 -1.01
N THR A 112 17.70 -5.72 -0.72
CA THR A 112 18.30 -4.59 0.00
C THR A 112 18.54 -4.90 1.46
N LEU A 113 17.64 -5.62 2.15
CA LEU A 113 17.90 -6.09 3.51
C LEU A 113 19.07 -7.08 3.54
N GLY A 114 19.17 -7.98 2.56
CA GLY A 114 20.33 -8.88 2.43
C GLY A 114 21.65 -8.16 2.18
N ILE A 115 21.64 -7.09 1.38
CA ILE A 115 22.81 -6.21 1.20
C ILE A 115 23.16 -5.51 2.53
N LEU A 116 22.16 -5.04 3.26
CA LEU A 116 22.36 -4.35 4.53
C LEU A 116 22.96 -5.25 5.61
N GLU A 117 22.59 -6.54 5.62
CA GLU A 117 23.25 -7.55 6.44
C GLU A 117 24.72 -7.72 6.08
N LYS A 118 25.07 -7.71 4.78
CA LYS A 118 26.47 -7.85 4.34
C LYS A 118 27.31 -6.61 4.64
N VAL A 119 26.74 -5.42 4.54
CA VAL A 119 27.45 -4.15 4.73
C VAL A 119 27.69 -3.84 6.21
N VAL A 120 26.68 -4.06 7.06
CA VAL A 120 26.76 -3.70 8.49
C VAL A 120 27.10 -4.90 9.39
N GLY A 121 26.84 -6.12 8.94
CA GLY A 121 26.92 -7.34 9.76
C GLY A 121 25.65 -7.57 10.57
N PRO A 122 25.57 -8.64 11.39
CA PRO A 122 24.41 -8.96 12.21
C PRO A 122 24.05 -7.82 13.17
N ALA A 123 22.76 -7.56 13.37
CA ALA A 123 22.28 -6.53 14.31
C ALA A 123 22.28 -7.06 15.75
N THR A 124 23.43 -7.51 16.25
CA THR A 124 23.58 -8.05 17.63
C THR A 124 23.73 -6.95 18.68
N THR A 125 23.93 -5.70 18.26
CA THR A 125 24.03 -4.53 19.13
C THR A 125 23.10 -3.42 18.66
N VAL A 126 22.68 -2.57 19.60
CA VAL A 126 21.88 -1.36 19.30
C VAL A 126 22.60 -0.47 18.29
N GLN A 127 23.93 -0.36 18.37
CA GLN A 127 24.71 0.43 17.43
C GLN A 127 24.66 -0.13 16.00
N ALA A 128 24.74 -1.46 15.84
CA ALA A 128 24.61 -2.09 14.54
C ALA A 128 23.19 -1.92 13.97
N ALA A 129 22.16 -2.07 14.80
CA ALA A 129 20.78 -1.80 14.41
C ALA A 129 20.57 -0.33 14.01
N ALA A 130 21.06 0.63 14.79
CA ALA A 130 20.99 2.06 14.49
C ALA A 130 21.66 2.41 13.16
N LYS A 131 22.83 1.83 12.86
CA LYS A 131 23.49 2.00 11.55
C LYS A 131 22.62 1.48 10.41
N LYS A 132 22.00 0.31 10.56
CA LYS A 132 21.06 -0.24 9.55
C LYS A 132 19.83 0.64 9.38
N VAL A 133 19.27 1.14 10.48
CA VAL A 133 18.13 2.07 10.45
C VAL A 133 18.48 3.34 9.71
N ALA A 134 19.64 3.95 10.01
CA ALA A 134 20.09 5.15 9.33
C ALA A 134 20.28 4.92 7.82
N LEU A 135 20.96 3.83 7.43
CA LEU A 135 21.12 3.48 6.02
C LEU A 135 19.77 3.18 5.34
N GLY A 136 18.87 2.51 6.04
CA GLY A 136 17.51 2.25 5.58
C GLY A 136 16.73 3.55 5.34
N HIS A 137 16.80 4.48 6.29
CA HIS A 137 16.04 5.73 6.23
C HIS A 137 16.58 6.72 5.19
N PHE A 138 17.90 6.84 5.05
CA PHE A 138 18.48 7.84 4.14
C PHE A 138 18.74 7.33 2.72
N PHE A 139 18.78 6.01 2.50
CA PHE A 139 19.04 5.44 1.17
C PHE A 139 17.91 4.55 0.68
N LEU A 140 17.46 3.59 1.48
CA LEU A 140 16.43 2.65 1.04
C LEU A 140 15.06 3.30 0.95
N PHE A 141 14.70 4.16 1.89
CA PHE A 141 13.40 4.83 1.90
C PHE A 141 13.22 5.81 0.72
N PRO A 142 14.15 6.74 0.40
CA PRO A 142 14.02 7.60 -0.77
C PRO A 142 14.00 6.81 -2.08
N SER A 143 14.92 5.85 -2.24
CA SER A 143 15.01 5.04 -3.46
C SER A 143 13.77 4.17 -3.68
N TYR A 144 13.27 3.52 -2.62
CA TYR A 144 12.04 2.74 -2.70
C TYR A 144 10.84 3.62 -3.03
N THR A 145 10.71 4.80 -2.42
CA THR A 145 9.59 5.71 -2.65
C THR A 145 9.55 6.19 -4.09
N ALA A 146 10.69 6.60 -4.64
CA ALA A 146 10.81 7.00 -6.05
C ALA A 146 10.45 5.85 -7.00
N LEU A 147 10.99 4.64 -6.75
CA LEU A 147 10.67 3.46 -7.54
C LEU A 147 9.19 3.10 -7.45
N PHE A 148 8.59 3.17 -6.25
CA PHE A 148 7.19 2.84 -6.03
C PHE A 148 6.27 3.75 -6.86
N TYR A 149 6.49 5.07 -6.83
CA TYR A 149 5.69 6.00 -7.63
C TYR A 149 5.88 5.80 -9.13
N GLY A 150 7.12 5.59 -9.58
CA GLY A 150 7.40 5.26 -10.98
C GLY A 150 6.68 4.00 -11.45
N TRP A 151 6.79 2.92 -10.67
CA TRP A 151 6.19 1.63 -10.98
C TRP A 151 4.66 1.69 -10.99
N LEU A 152 4.08 2.33 -9.98
CA LEU A 152 2.64 2.52 -9.88
C LEU A 152 2.12 3.35 -11.06
N SER A 153 2.81 4.43 -11.44
CA SER A 153 2.44 5.27 -12.58
C SER A 153 2.46 4.51 -13.91
N VAL A 154 3.42 3.60 -14.10
CA VAL A 154 3.46 2.70 -15.26
C VAL A 154 2.23 1.77 -15.27
N PHE A 155 1.88 1.17 -14.13
CA PHE A 155 0.67 0.35 -13.98
C PHE A 155 -0.64 1.14 -14.16
N GLU A 156 -0.63 2.45 -13.88
CA GLU A 156 -1.73 3.36 -14.15
C GLU A 156 -1.81 3.80 -15.62
N GLY A 157 -0.81 3.48 -16.45
CA GLY A 157 -0.74 3.90 -17.86
C GLY A 157 -0.31 5.36 -18.05
N LYS A 158 0.24 6.00 -17.01
CA LYS A 158 0.66 7.41 -17.01
C LYS A 158 2.15 7.61 -17.36
N GLY A 159 2.86 6.52 -17.65
CA GLY A 159 4.30 6.53 -17.91
C GLY A 159 5.15 6.86 -16.68
N LEU A 160 6.46 6.96 -16.84
CA LEU A 160 7.37 7.30 -15.74
C LEU A 160 7.26 8.77 -15.33
N GLU A 161 6.94 9.67 -16.26
CA GLU A 161 6.82 11.10 -16.02
C GLU A 161 5.75 11.41 -14.96
N GLY A 162 4.57 10.79 -15.06
CA GLY A 162 3.53 10.93 -14.03
C GLY A 162 3.96 10.42 -12.64
N GLY A 163 4.86 9.44 -12.60
CA GLY A 163 5.42 8.92 -11.35
C GLY A 163 6.44 9.87 -10.74
N VAL A 164 7.29 10.47 -11.57
CA VAL A 164 8.25 11.50 -11.14
C VAL A 164 7.52 12.71 -10.59
N GLN A 165 6.51 13.21 -11.31
CA GLN A 165 5.70 14.33 -10.86
C GLN A 165 5.03 14.04 -9.52
N LYS A 166 4.35 12.89 -9.38
CA LYS A 166 3.70 12.53 -8.12
C LYS A 166 4.69 12.37 -6.97
N PHE A 167 5.88 11.83 -7.25
CA PHE A 167 6.96 11.76 -6.27
C PHE A 167 7.39 13.15 -5.84
N THR A 168 7.69 14.07 -6.76
CA THR A 168 8.15 15.42 -6.42
C THR A 168 7.11 16.21 -5.63
N ASP A 169 5.83 16.06 -5.97
CA ASP A 169 4.74 16.79 -5.34
C ASP A 169 4.49 16.33 -3.89
N THR A 170 4.73 15.05 -3.59
CA THR A 170 4.37 14.45 -2.29
C THR A 170 5.57 14.04 -1.44
N TRP A 171 6.79 14.16 -1.99
CA TRP A 171 8.02 13.64 -1.36
C TRP A 171 8.21 14.15 0.05
N TRP A 172 8.08 15.46 0.26
CA TRP A 172 8.38 16.06 1.56
C TRP A 172 7.37 15.65 2.62
N ASP A 173 6.09 15.62 2.28
CA ASP A 173 5.02 15.17 3.17
C ASP A 173 5.25 13.73 3.62
N ILE A 174 5.60 12.85 2.67
CA ILE A 174 5.84 11.43 2.94
C ILE A 174 7.12 11.23 3.74
N PHE A 175 8.19 11.95 3.40
CA PHE A 175 9.47 11.86 4.09
C PHE A 175 9.32 12.30 5.55
N VAL A 176 8.76 13.48 5.78
CA VAL A 176 8.57 14.03 7.13
C VAL A 176 7.65 13.13 7.96
N ALA A 177 6.51 12.72 7.42
CA ALA A 177 5.60 11.84 8.14
C ALA A 177 6.26 10.47 8.45
N GLY A 178 7.09 9.98 7.52
CA GLY A 178 7.80 8.71 7.64
C GLY A 178 9.01 8.75 8.57
N SER A 179 9.62 9.91 8.83
CA SER A 179 10.86 10.06 9.59
C SER A 179 10.76 9.71 11.07
N ALA A 180 9.56 9.70 11.65
CA ALA A 180 9.37 9.13 12.99
C ALA A 180 9.02 7.64 12.94
N PHE A 181 8.09 7.27 12.07
CA PHE A 181 7.52 5.93 12.01
C PHE A 181 8.53 4.87 11.56
N TRP A 182 9.19 5.10 10.41
CA TRP A 182 10.02 4.08 9.79
C TRP A 182 11.31 3.81 10.56
N PRO A 183 12.03 4.79 11.13
CA PRO A 183 13.17 4.50 11.97
C PRO A 183 12.82 3.68 13.22
N ALA A 184 11.71 4.01 13.89
CA ALA A 184 11.23 3.23 15.05
C ALA A 184 10.86 1.80 14.64
N ALA A 185 10.07 1.64 13.57
CA ALA A 185 9.67 0.33 13.07
C ALA A 185 10.88 -0.52 12.65
N ASN A 186 11.86 0.08 11.97
CA ASN A 186 13.08 -0.63 11.55
C ASN A 186 14.00 -0.97 12.72
N MET A 187 14.04 -0.15 13.77
CA MET A 187 14.79 -0.49 14.99
C MET A 187 14.26 -1.78 15.59
N VAL A 188 12.93 -1.89 15.74
CA VAL A 188 12.28 -3.12 16.22
C VAL A 188 12.54 -4.29 15.28
N ASN A 189 12.46 -4.06 13.97
CA ASN A 189 12.75 -5.09 12.96
C ASN A 189 14.16 -5.68 13.10
N PHE A 190 15.18 -4.83 13.13
CA PHE A 190 16.57 -5.31 13.15
C PHE A 190 16.96 -5.93 14.49
N MET A 191 16.44 -5.42 15.61
CA MET A 191 16.75 -5.91 16.95
C MET A 191 16.04 -7.21 17.30
N TYR A 192 14.77 -7.37 16.91
CA TYR A 192 13.92 -8.45 17.43
C TYR A 192 13.43 -9.42 16.36
N CYS A 193 13.42 -9.03 15.07
CA CYS A 193 12.89 -9.89 14.02
C CYS A 193 14.00 -10.75 13.40
N PRO A 194 13.84 -12.09 13.37
CA PRO A 194 14.75 -12.97 12.67
C PRO A 194 14.83 -12.63 11.18
N PRO A 195 16.01 -12.76 10.51
CA PRO A 195 16.22 -12.34 9.12
C PRO A 195 15.14 -12.83 8.14
N MET A 196 14.65 -14.05 8.31
CA MET A 196 13.62 -14.66 7.45
C MET A 196 12.23 -13.99 7.54
N TYR A 197 11.92 -13.30 8.65
CA TYR A 197 10.62 -12.69 8.91
C TYR A 197 10.61 -11.16 8.71
N ARG A 198 11.78 -10.54 8.46
CA ARG A 198 11.89 -9.08 8.41
C ARG A 198 11.05 -8.43 7.33
N VAL A 199 10.93 -9.08 6.17
CA VAL A 199 10.07 -8.59 5.07
C VAL A 199 8.60 -8.70 5.45
N LEU A 200 8.20 -9.81 6.10
CA LEU A 200 6.84 -9.97 6.61
C LEU A 200 6.52 -8.90 7.67
N TYR A 201 7.44 -8.62 8.58
CA TYR A 201 7.29 -7.55 9.55
C TYR A 201 7.13 -6.17 8.88
N LEU A 202 7.97 -5.84 7.90
CA LEU A 202 7.85 -4.58 7.15
C LEU A 202 6.51 -4.47 6.43
N ASN A 203 6.02 -5.57 5.85
CA ASN A 203 4.72 -5.61 5.21
C ASN A 203 3.60 -5.29 6.22
N VAL A 204 3.63 -5.87 7.41
CA VAL A 204 2.66 -5.57 8.48
C VAL A 204 2.76 -4.12 8.95
N ALA A 205 3.97 -3.61 9.19
CA ALA A 205 4.18 -2.20 9.51
C ALA A 205 3.66 -1.27 8.39
N GLY A 206 3.83 -1.67 7.14
CA GLY A 206 3.30 -0.99 5.97
C GLY A 206 1.77 -0.92 5.94
N LEU A 207 1.07 -1.95 6.41
CA LEU A 207 -0.39 -1.89 6.55
C LEU A 207 -0.82 -0.80 7.54
N TYR A 208 -0.16 -0.73 8.70
CA TYR A 208 -0.42 0.32 9.69
C TYR A 208 -0.11 1.72 9.12
N TRP A 209 1.02 1.85 8.43
CA TRP A 209 1.41 3.10 7.77
C TRP A 209 0.36 3.57 6.76
N ASN A 210 -0.07 2.67 5.86
CA ASN A 210 -1.05 2.99 4.83
C ASN A 210 -2.42 3.35 5.42
N ALA A 211 -2.86 2.63 6.46
CA ALA A 211 -4.09 2.95 7.16
C ALA A 211 -4.01 4.33 7.84
N PHE A 212 -2.89 4.65 8.48
CA PHE A 212 -2.63 5.96 9.09
C PHE A 212 -2.66 7.10 8.04
N LEU A 213 -1.98 6.92 6.91
CA LEU A 213 -2.00 7.91 5.82
C LEU A 213 -3.41 8.10 5.25
N SER A 214 -4.17 7.00 5.05
CA SER A 214 -5.55 7.08 4.57
C SER A 214 -6.43 7.88 5.52
N TYR A 215 -6.31 7.63 6.83
CA TYR A 215 -7.02 8.38 7.86
C TYR A 215 -6.65 9.87 7.89
N GLN A 216 -5.36 10.18 7.83
CA GLN A 216 -4.88 11.57 7.78
C GLN A 216 -5.39 12.31 6.54
N ASN A 217 -5.40 11.66 5.38
CA ASN A 217 -5.93 12.23 4.15
C ASN A 217 -7.42 12.56 4.26
N VAL A 218 -8.22 11.64 4.81
CA VAL A 218 -9.65 11.88 5.02
C VAL A 218 -9.90 13.07 5.97
N ARG A 219 -9.12 13.17 7.06
CA ARG A 219 -9.22 14.30 7.98
C ARG A 219 -8.85 15.63 7.33
N ALA A 220 -7.82 15.66 6.51
CA ALA A 220 -7.41 16.87 5.79
C ALA A 220 -8.53 17.37 4.87
N THR A 221 -9.11 16.47 4.06
CA THR A 221 -10.27 16.81 3.20
C THR A 221 -11.47 17.30 4.00
N ALA A 222 -11.76 16.70 5.16
CA ALA A 222 -12.86 17.14 6.03
C ALA A 222 -12.64 18.57 6.57
N MET A 223 -11.41 18.90 6.97
CA MET A 223 -11.07 20.22 7.47
C MET A 223 -11.16 21.29 6.39
N GLU A 224 -10.68 20.99 5.17
CA GLU A 224 -10.80 21.88 4.02
C GLU A 224 -12.25 22.19 3.66
N ALA A 225 -13.15 21.22 3.83
CA ALA A 225 -14.58 21.43 3.62
C ALA A 225 -15.16 22.42 4.65
N ILE A 226 -14.79 22.31 5.92
CA ILE A 226 -15.24 23.22 6.99
C ILE A 226 -14.73 24.64 6.75
N ILE A 227 -13.45 24.81 6.42
CA ILE A 227 -12.85 26.14 6.19
C ILE A 227 -13.51 26.86 5.01
N LYS A 228 -13.93 26.13 3.98
CA LYS A 228 -14.65 26.71 2.83
C LYS A 228 -16.09 27.13 3.16
N GLN A 229 -16.63 26.71 4.30
CA GLN A 229 -17.98 27.06 4.76
C GLN A 229 -18.01 28.30 5.66
N GLU A 230 -16.84 28.79 6.13
CA GLU A 230 -16.69 30.03 6.90
C GLU A 230 -16.30 31.22 6.00
#